data_AF-A0A357MI34-F1
#
_entry.id   AF-A0A357MI34-F1
#
_cell.length_a   1.000
_cell.length_b   1.000
_cell.length_c   1.000
_cell.angle_alpha   90.00
_cell.angle_beta   90.00
_cell.angle_gamma   90.00
#
_symmetry.space_group_name_H-M   'P 1'
#
loop_
_entity.id
_entity.type
_entity.pdbx_description
1 polymer ?
#
loop_
_entity_poly.entity_id
_entity_poly.type
_entity_poly.pdbx_seq_one_letter_code
_entity_poly.pdbx_strand_id
1 'polypeptide(L)'
;MTTYMSKEVREGLMAARRAGLKKASRLRVLAGERFYPVLSLRETGFSVDAEDAPQLRGLVDLYEGGRHLYQCLIVASELDCGELRYEFKRNTMAADRAPLDHYRDPEAPIALLGKDG
;
A
#
# COMPACT_ATOMS: atom_id res chain seq x y z
N MET A 1 -29.01 28.76 -3.44
CA MET A 1 -29.80 27.51 -3.33
C MET A 1 -28.94 26.49 -2.61
N THR A 2 -29.32 26.07 -1.41
CA THR A 2 -28.64 25.03 -0.64
C THR A 2 -29.22 23.68 -1.02
N THR A 3 -28.43 22.82 -1.65
CA THR A 3 -28.81 21.44 -1.95
C THR A 3 -28.88 20.66 -0.64
N TYR A 4 -30.07 20.51 -0.07
CA TYR A 4 -30.30 19.76 1.15
C TYR A 4 -30.58 18.30 0.79
N MET A 5 -29.64 17.40 1.10
CA MET A 5 -29.86 15.96 0.98
C MET A 5 -30.05 15.35 2.37
N SER A 6 -31.08 14.52 2.49
CA SER A 6 -31.36 13.73 3.69
C SER A 6 -30.18 12.83 4.04
N LYS A 7 -29.92 12.64 5.34
CA LYS A 7 -28.78 11.86 5.84
C LYS A 7 -28.73 10.45 5.23
N GLU A 8 -29.87 9.77 5.18
CA GLU A 8 -29.98 8.41 4.64
C GLU A 8 -29.63 8.33 3.15
N VAL A 9 -30.04 9.32 2.35
CA VAL A 9 -29.72 9.38 0.91
C VAL A 9 -28.22 9.60 0.70
N ARG A 10 -27.61 10.46 1.52
CA ARG A 10 -26.17 10.70 1.50
C ARG A 10 -25.39 9.44 1.90
N GLU A 11 -25.81 8.76 2.97
CA GLU A 11 -25.16 7.53 3.44
C GLU A 11 -25.27 6.39 2.41
N GLY A 12 -26.45 6.20 1.81
CA GLY A 12 -26.66 5.20 0.76
C GLY A 12 -25.81 5.45 -0.49
N LEU A 13 -25.69 6.71 -0.93
CA LEU A 13 -24.83 7.07 -2.06
C LEU A 13 -23.35 6.81 -1.76
N MET A 14 -22.90 7.13 -0.55
CA MET A 14 -21.52 6.90 -0.13
C MET A 14 -21.21 5.39 -0.05
N ALA A 15 -22.13 4.58 0.50
CA ALA A 15 -21.99 3.13 0.55
C ALA A 15 -21.91 2.51 -0.86
N ALA A 16 -22.78 2.92 -1.78
CA ALA A 16 -22.76 2.44 -3.16
C ALA A 16 -21.45 2.82 -3.88
N ARG A 17 -20.94 4.03 -3.62
CA ARG A 17 -19.66 4.49 -4.15
C ARG A 17 -18.49 3.65 -3.63
N ARG A 18 -18.43 3.37 -2.33
CA ARG A 18 -17.38 2.50 -1.74
C ARG A 18 -17.44 1.09 -2.32
N ALA A 19 -18.63 0.50 -2.45
CA ALA A 19 -18.79 -0.82 -3.05
C ALA A 19 -18.30 -0.88 -4.51
N GLY A 20 -18.58 0.17 -5.30
CA GLY A 20 -18.06 0.31 -6.66
C GLY A 20 -16.54 0.40 -6.70
N LEU A 21 -15.94 1.20 -5.82
CA LEU A 21 -14.48 1.31 -5.70
C LEU A 21 -13.83 -0.01 -5.26
N LYS A 22 -14.38 -0.72 -4.27
CA LYS A 22 -13.89 -2.05 -3.87
C LYS A 22 -13.87 -3.03 -5.03
N LYS A 23 -14.93 -3.03 -5.84
CA LYS A 23 -15.09 -3.97 -6.98
C LYS A 23 -14.16 -3.61 -8.15
N ALA A 24 -13.92 -2.33 -8.40
CA ALA A 24 -13.04 -1.86 -9.45
C ALA A 24 -11.57 -1.88 -9.04
N SER A 25 -11.27 -1.78 -7.75
CA SER A 25 -9.91 -1.70 -7.24
C SER A 25 -9.18 -3.02 -7.40
N ARG A 26 -8.07 -2.95 -8.13
CA ARG A 26 -7.10 -4.05 -8.25
C ARG A 26 -6.03 -3.96 -7.17
N LEU A 27 -6.01 -2.88 -6.38
CA LEU A 27 -5.02 -2.61 -5.36
C LEU A 27 -5.44 -3.27 -4.03
N ARG A 28 -4.48 -3.97 -3.42
CA ARG A 28 -4.67 -4.68 -2.14
C ARG A 28 -3.46 -4.45 -1.26
N VAL A 29 -3.68 -4.20 0.02
CA VAL A 29 -2.60 -4.12 1.00
C VAL A 29 -2.59 -5.37 1.87
N LEU A 30 -1.43 -6.00 2.01
CA LEU A 30 -1.17 -7.09 2.94
C LEU A 30 -0.65 -6.49 4.24
N ALA A 31 -1.40 -6.67 5.33
CA ALA A 31 -0.96 -6.30 6.66
C ALA A 31 -1.00 -7.54 7.56
N GLY A 32 0.18 -7.98 7.99
CA GLY A 32 0.35 -9.29 8.62
C GLY A 32 0.01 -10.40 7.62
N GLU A 33 -1.06 -11.16 7.89
CA GLU A 33 -1.51 -12.28 7.05
C GLU A 33 -2.84 -11.98 6.32
N ARG A 34 -3.32 -10.73 6.35
CA ARG A 34 -4.63 -10.36 5.77
C ARG A 34 -4.50 -9.33 4.67
N PHE A 35 -5.25 -9.53 3.59
CA PHE A 35 -5.37 -8.59 2.48
C PHE A 35 -6.60 -7.69 2.67
N TYR A 36 -6.39 -6.39 2.51
CA TYR A 36 -7.44 -5.37 2.52
C TYR A 36 -7.51 -4.67 1.16
N PRO A 37 -8.70 -4.54 0.55
CA PRO A 37 -8.85 -3.81 -0.70
C PRO A 37 -8.63 -2.31 -0.47
N VAL A 38 -7.77 -1.70 -1.29
CA VAL A 38 -7.50 -0.26 -1.22
C VAL A 38 -8.56 0.47 -2.03
N LEU A 39 -9.30 1.40 -1.41
CA LEU A 39 -10.34 2.19 -2.07
C LEU A 39 -9.76 3.32 -2.92
N SER A 40 -8.68 3.93 -2.43
CA SER A 40 -8.01 5.05 -3.08
C SER A 40 -6.56 5.09 -2.67
N LEU A 41 -5.66 5.24 -3.65
CA LEU A 41 -4.23 5.42 -3.45
C LEU A 41 -3.87 6.88 -3.77
N ARG A 42 -3.11 7.50 -2.88
CA ARG A 42 -2.55 8.85 -3.01
C ARG A 42 -1.04 8.79 -2.86
N GLU A 43 -0.36 9.85 -3.25
CA GLU A 43 1.11 9.92 -3.11
C GLU A 43 1.58 9.77 -1.66
N THR A 44 0.82 10.31 -0.72
CA THR A 44 1.16 10.32 0.72
C THR A 44 0.54 9.17 1.51
N GLY A 45 -0.25 8.29 0.90
CA GLY A 45 -0.96 7.25 1.64
C GLY A 45 -2.06 6.55 0.86
N PHE A 46 -2.90 5.80 1.56
CA PHE A 46 -4.07 5.16 0.96
C PHE A 46 -5.23 5.09 1.94
N SER A 47 -6.43 4.87 1.39
CA SER A 47 -7.65 4.68 2.17
C SER A 47 -8.19 3.28 1.98
N VAL A 48 -8.68 2.69 3.07
CA VAL A 48 -9.44 1.43 3.06
C VAL A 48 -10.81 1.67 3.70
N ASP A 49 -11.70 0.69 3.57
CA ASP A 49 -12.98 0.74 4.26
C ASP A 49 -12.81 0.52 5.77
N ALA A 50 -13.39 1.40 6.57
CA ALA A 50 -13.27 1.35 8.02
C ALA A 50 -14.05 0.18 8.66
N GLU A 51 -15.04 -0.39 7.96
CA GLU A 51 -15.79 -1.55 8.46
C GLU A 51 -14.96 -2.84 8.36
N ASP A 52 -14.09 -2.94 7.35
CA ASP A 52 -13.28 -4.13 7.08
C ASP A 52 -11.90 -4.09 7.77
N ALA A 53 -11.35 -2.91 8.05
CA ALA A 53 -9.96 -2.77 8.49
C ALA A 53 -9.82 -2.28 9.94
N PRO A 54 -9.06 -2.99 10.79
CA PRO A 54 -8.64 -2.46 12.09
C PRO A 54 -7.64 -1.29 11.93
N GLN A 55 -7.26 -0.62 13.02
CA GLN A 55 -6.18 0.37 12.99
C GLN A 55 -4.83 -0.29 12.63
N LEU A 56 -4.58 -0.45 11.34
CA LEU A 56 -3.32 -0.99 10.80
C LEU A 56 -2.18 0.01 11.07
N ARG A 57 -1.08 -0.51 11.62
CA ARG A 57 0.17 0.25 11.84
C ARG A 57 1.36 -0.67 11.55
N GLY A 58 2.43 -0.09 11.00
CA GLY A 58 3.69 -0.81 10.77
C GLY A 58 3.95 -1.09 9.30
N LEU A 59 4.76 -2.12 9.04
CA LEU A 59 5.18 -2.50 7.69
C LEU A 59 4.04 -3.25 6.98
N VAL A 60 3.73 -2.84 5.75
CA VAL A 60 2.71 -3.45 4.91
C VAL A 60 3.20 -3.54 3.47
N ASP A 61 2.67 -4.51 2.74
CA ASP A 61 3.02 -4.73 1.34
C ASP A 61 1.82 -4.37 0.44
N LEU A 62 2.04 -3.51 -0.55
CA LEU A 62 1.02 -3.09 -1.51
C LEU A 62 1.12 -3.91 -2.80
N TYR A 63 0.01 -4.52 -3.18
CA TYR A 63 -0.14 -5.35 -4.36
C TYR A 63 -1.11 -4.71 -5.35
N GLU A 64 -0.84 -4.89 -6.64
CA GLU A 64 -1.81 -4.67 -7.71
C GLU A 64 -2.08 -5.99 -8.42
N GLY A 65 -3.25 -6.57 -8.18
CA GLY A 65 -3.57 -7.92 -8.59
C GLY A 65 -2.61 -8.94 -7.96
N GLY A 66 -1.77 -9.56 -8.79
CA GLY A 66 -0.74 -10.52 -8.37
C GLY A 66 0.68 -9.94 -8.26
N ARG A 67 0.87 -8.64 -8.55
CA ARG A 67 2.19 -8.00 -8.55
C ARG A 67 2.43 -7.27 -7.24
N HIS A 68 3.56 -7.54 -6.58
CA HIS A 68 4.02 -6.75 -5.44
C HIS A 68 4.62 -5.43 -5.95
N LEU A 69 4.09 -4.29 -5.49
CA LEU A 69 4.53 -2.97 -5.94
C LEU A 69 5.48 -2.31 -4.94
N TYR A 70 5.08 -2.22 -3.68
CA TYR A 70 5.79 -1.44 -2.67
C TYR A 70 5.71 -2.11 -1.31
N GLN A 71 6.80 -2.04 -0.57
CA GLN A 71 6.79 -2.28 0.87
C GLN A 71 6.81 -0.93 1.57
N CYS A 72 5.77 -0.64 2.33
CA CYS A 72 5.54 0.66 2.94
C CYS A 72 5.42 0.53 4.45
N LEU A 73 5.99 1.49 5.18
CA LEU A 73 5.69 1.63 6.61
C LEU A 73 4.56 2.65 6.77
N ILE A 74 3.43 2.20 7.29
CA ILE A 74 2.21 3.00 7.43
C ILE A 74 1.90 3.35 8.88
N VAL A 75 1.20 4.47 9.05
CA VAL A 75 0.56 4.85 10.31
C VAL A 75 -0.89 5.19 10.02
N ALA A 76 -1.81 4.69 10.87
CA ALA A 76 -3.21 5.10 10.86
C ALA A 76 -3.30 6.59 11.21
N SER A 77 -3.80 7.39 10.27
CA SER A 77 -3.88 8.85 10.39
C SER A 77 -5.27 9.25 10.88
N GLU A 78 -6.33 8.98 10.10
CA GLU A 78 -7.67 9.50 10.37
C GLU A 78 -8.77 8.54 9.90
N LEU A 79 -9.90 8.53 10.62
CA LEU A 79 -11.17 7.94 10.20
C LEU A 79 -12.06 9.08 9.68
N ASP A 80 -12.35 9.08 8.38
CA ASP A 80 -13.25 10.07 7.77
C ASP A 80 -14.29 9.37 6.88
N CYS A 81 -15.56 9.76 7.03
CA CYS A 81 -16.67 9.28 6.20
C CYS A 81 -16.80 7.74 6.03
N GLY A 82 -16.32 6.95 6.99
CA GLY A 82 -16.33 5.47 6.93
C GLY A 82 -15.13 4.87 6.17
N GLU A 83 -14.12 5.67 5.86
CA GLU A 83 -12.84 5.22 5.31
C GLU A 83 -11.73 5.46 6.34
N LEU A 84 -10.85 4.47 6.51
CA LEU A 84 -9.64 4.64 7.31
C LEU A 84 -8.49 5.06 6.39
N ARG A 85 -7.93 6.24 6.66
CA ARG A 85 -6.79 6.76 5.92
C ARG A 85 -5.49 6.40 6.63
N TYR A 86 -4.58 5.81 5.87
CA TYR A 86 -3.21 5.54 6.30
C TYR A 86 -2.25 6.43 5.54
N GLU A 87 -1.24 6.90 6.25
CA GLU A 87 -0.14 7.69 5.68
C GLU A 87 1.13 6.86 5.58
N PHE A 88 1.87 7.07 4.50
CA PHE A 88 3.18 6.46 4.30
C PHE A 88 4.23 7.23 5.10
N LYS A 89 4.75 6.61 6.14
CA LYS A 89 5.92 7.12 6.88
C LYS A 89 7.24 6.79 6.16
N ARG A 90 7.24 5.73 5.35
CA ARG A 90 8.33 5.37 4.43
C ARG A 90 7.75 4.63 3.24
N ASN A 91 8.02 5.11 2.01
CA ASN A 91 7.60 4.47 0.76
C ASN A 91 8.86 3.94 0.06
N THR A 92 9.15 2.65 0.21
CA THR A 92 10.30 2.01 -0.42
C THR A 92 9.78 1.12 -1.54
N MET A 93 10.14 1.46 -2.78
CA MET A 93 9.84 0.64 -3.95
C MET A 93 10.43 -0.75 -3.73
N ALA A 94 9.59 -1.78 -3.87
CA ALA A 94 10.05 -3.15 -3.76
C ALA A 94 11.03 -3.40 -4.92
N ALA A 95 12.31 -3.53 -4.59
CA ALA A 95 13.35 -3.85 -5.55
C ALA A 95 13.59 -5.36 -5.51
N ASP A 96 13.50 -6.02 -6.66
CA ASP A 96 13.83 -7.45 -6.83
C ASP A 96 15.32 -7.77 -6.65
N ARG A 97 16.15 -6.77 -6.31
CA ARG A 97 17.59 -6.93 -6.09
C ARG A 97 17.98 -6.33 -4.75
N ALA A 98 18.77 -7.09 -4.00
CA ALA A 98 19.40 -6.61 -2.79
C ALA A 98 20.24 -5.36 -3.10
N PRO A 99 20.22 -4.33 -2.23
CA PRO A 99 21.16 -3.23 -2.29
C PRO A 99 22.59 -3.77 -2.27
N LEU A 100 23.44 -3.30 -3.18
CA LEU A 100 24.86 -3.65 -3.19
C LEU A 100 25.54 -2.82 -2.08
N ASP A 101 25.65 -3.37 -0.87
CA ASP A 101 26.18 -2.68 0.31
C ASP A 101 27.72 -2.52 0.32
N HIS A 102 28.39 -2.74 -0.81
CA HIS A 102 29.83 -2.57 -0.93
C HIS A 102 30.20 -1.85 -2.22
N TYR A 103 31.11 -0.87 -2.09
CA TYR A 103 31.81 -0.29 -3.22
C TYR A 103 32.61 -1.40 -3.92
N ARG A 104 32.37 -1.60 -5.22
CA ARG A 104 33.22 -2.43 -6.07
C ARG A 104 34.25 -1.53 -6.72
N ASP A 105 35.51 -1.76 -6.40
CA ASP A 105 36.62 -1.19 -7.15
C ASP A 105 36.48 -1.64 -8.63
N PRO A 106 36.53 -0.75 -9.62
CA PRO A 106 36.49 -1.12 -11.04
C PRO A 106 37.62 -2.07 -11.45
N GLU A 107 38.72 -2.13 -10.68
CA GLU A 107 39.82 -3.10 -10.88
C GLU A 107 39.73 -4.34 -9.98
N ALA A 108 38.58 -4.57 -9.32
CA ALA A 108 38.42 -5.73 -8.46
C ALA A 108 38.59 -7.05 -9.25
N PRO A 109 39.31 -8.04 -8.69
CA PRO A 109 39.52 -9.32 -9.35
C PRO A 109 38.18 -10.03 -9.63
N ILE A 110 37.97 -10.40 -10.90
CA ILE A 110 36.71 -10.99 -11.39
C ILE A 110 36.55 -12.48 -11.09
N ALA A 111 37.64 -13.16 -10.70
CA ALA A 111 37.64 -14.58 -10.35
C ALA A 111 38.89 -14.97 -9.56
N LEU A 112 38.80 -16.08 -8.81
CA LEU A 112 39.95 -16.77 -8.24
C LEU A 112 40.55 -17.68 -9.31
N LEU A 113 41.82 -17.50 -9.66
CA LEU A 113 42.55 -18.48 -10.47
C LEU A 113 42.91 -19.66 -9.58
N GLY A 114 42.48 -20.86 -9.97
CA GLY A 114 42.87 -22.09 -9.30
C GLY A 114 44.37 -22.30 -9.37
N LYS A 115 44.95 -22.90 -8.33
CA LYS A 115 46.33 -23.41 -8.41
C LYS A 115 46.30 -24.68 -9.25
N ASP A 116 46.96 -24.66 -10.39
CA ASP A 116 47.36 -25.89 -11.07
C ASP A 116 48.33 -26.64 -10.13
N GLY A 117 47.99 -27.90 -9.85
CA GLY A 117 48.78 -28.81 -9.01
C GLY A 117 49.95 -29.43 -9.77
#